data_AF-A0A2G9PZY3-F1
#
_entry.id   AF-A0A2G9PZY3-F1
#
_cell.length_a   1.000
_cell.length_b   1.000
_cell.length_c   1.000
_cell.angle_alpha   90.00
_cell.angle_beta   90.00
_cell.angle_gamma   90.00
#
_symmetry.space_group_name_H-M   'P 1'
#
loop_
_entity.id
_entity.type
_entity.pdbx_description
1 polymer ?
#
loop_
_entity_poly.entity_id
_entity_poly.type
_entity_poly.pdbx_seq_one_letter_code
_entity_poly.pdbx_strand_id
1 'polypeptide(L)'
;MHSEAAFDGHNEAAIDGHSEAAIDGHSEAAFDGHSEAAFDGHSESAFDGHSEAAIDRHSEATYDGHSEAAFDGYSKAAFDGHIEAAFDRHSEHSEAAIDRHGEATYDGHSEAAFDGHSEAAFDGPSESAFDGHSECAFDGHSEAAIDGHSVATYDVPSEAVFDGHSEAAIDGHSESAFDGHSEAAIDGHSEATYDGHSEAAIDGHSEATYDGHSEAVFDG
;
A
#
# COMPACT_ATOMS: atom_id res chain seq x y z
N MET A 1 -13.51 -0.73 32.15
CA MET A 1 -13.00 -1.96 32.79
C MET A 1 -12.13 -2.61 31.73
N HIS A 2 -10.91 -3.01 32.04
CA HIS A 2 -10.11 -3.83 31.13
C HIS A 2 -10.62 -5.27 31.19
N SER A 3 -10.87 -5.89 30.04
CA SER A 3 -11.17 -7.31 29.92
C SER A 3 -10.09 -8.03 29.13
N GLU A 4 -9.60 -9.14 29.65
CA GLU A 4 -8.59 -9.99 28.99
C GLU A 4 -9.24 -11.34 28.68
N ALA A 5 -9.04 -11.84 27.46
CA ALA A 5 -9.63 -13.10 27.00
C ALA A 5 -8.63 -13.94 26.20
N ALA A 6 -8.76 -15.26 26.30
CA ALA A 6 -7.99 -16.22 25.53
C ALA A 6 -8.92 -17.28 24.94
N PHE A 7 -8.79 -17.53 23.65
CA PHE A 7 -9.64 -18.43 22.87
C PHE A 7 -8.77 -19.42 22.09
N ASP A 8 -9.18 -20.70 22.07
CA ASP A 8 -8.47 -21.80 21.38
C ASP A 8 -9.49 -22.67 20.62
N GLY A 9 -9.15 -23.09 19.40
CA GLY A 9 -9.97 -23.95 18.57
C GLY A 9 -10.92 -23.18 17.65
N HIS A 10 -12.22 -23.49 17.72
CA HIS A 10 -13.25 -22.80 16.92
C HIS A 10 -13.99 -21.80 17.79
N ASN A 11 -13.81 -20.50 17.53
CA ASN A 11 -14.31 -19.44 18.40
C ASN A 11 -15.08 -18.36 17.62
N GLU A 12 -16.11 -17.84 18.27
CA GLU A 12 -16.84 -16.65 17.83
C GLU A 12 -16.90 -15.71 19.03
N ALA A 13 -16.41 -14.48 18.88
CA ALA A 13 -16.29 -13.52 19.97
C ALA A 13 -16.78 -12.13 19.58
N ALA A 14 -17.49 -11.47 20.50
CA ALA A 14 -17.79 -10.06 20.44
C ALA A 14 -17.24 -9.40 21.71
N ILE A 15 -16.31 -8.48 21.54
CA ILE A 15 -15.50 -7.90 22.61
C ILE A 15 -15.68 -6.38 22.55
N ASP A 16 -16.04 -5.77 23.68
CA ASP A 16 -16.37 -4.35 23.77
C ASP A 16 -15.59 -3.69 24.92
N GLY A 17 -15.22 -2.43 24.71
CA GLY A 17 -14.69 -1.54 25.72
C GLY A 17 -13.18 -1.44 25.64
N HIS A 18 -12.49 -1.64 26.77
CA HIS A 18 -11.04 -1.73 26.77
C HIS A 18 -10.66 -3.20 26.91
N SER A 19 -10.10 -3.80 25.88
CA SER A 19 -9.93 -5.25 25.82
C SER A 19 -8.63 -5.73 25.21
N GLU A 20 -8.15 -6.86 25.72
CA GLU A 20 -7.03 -7.62 25.20
C GLU A 20 -7.50 -9.04 24.88
N ALA A 21 -7.15 -9.56 23.70
CA ALA A 21 -7.52 -10.90 23.28
C ALA A 21 -6.38 -11.66 22.60
N ALA A 22 -6.17 -12.92 23.01
CA ALA A 22 -5.34 -13.88 22.28
C ALA A 22 -6.23 -14.98 21.71
N ILE A 23 -6.18 -15.18 20.39
CA ILE A 23 -7.08 -16.07 19.66
C ILE A 23 -6.26 -17.03 18.80
N ASP A 24 -6.31 -18.32 19.13
CA ASP A 24 -5.64 -19.40 18.39
C ASP A 24 -6.67 -20.30 17.69
N GLY A 25 -6.38 -20.67 16.45
CA GLY A 25 -7.15 -21.62 15.66
C GLY A 25 -8.02 -20.96 14.58
N HIS A 26 -9.28 -21.38 14.49
CA HIS A 26 -10.26 -20.87 13.53
C HIS A 26 -11.22 -19.92 14.25
N SER A 27 -11.22 -18.65 13.90
CA SER A 27 -11.93 -17.64 14.67
C SER A 27 -12.67 -16.60 13.84
N GLU A 28 -13.81 -16.16 14.38
CA GLU A 28 -14.53 -14.95 13.97
C GLU A 28 -14.59 -14.03 15.19
N ALA A 29 -14.11 -12.79 15.08
CA ALA A 29 -14.07 -11.87 16.21
C ALA A 29 -14.42 -10.42 15.82
N ALA A 30 -15.25 -9.78 16.62
CA ALA A 30 -15.55 -8.35 16.50
C ALA A 30 -15.12 -7.60 17.76
N PHE A 31 -14.43 -6.48 17.57
CA PHE A 31 -13.94 -5.59 18.61
C PHE A 31 -14.52 -4.18 18.44
N ASP A 32 -15.08 -3.63 19.51
CA ASP A 32 -15.59 -2.25 19.58
C ASP A 32 -14.91 -1.53 20.75
N GLY A 33 -14.28 -0.39 20.49
CA GLY A 33 -13.66 0.46 21.51
C GLY A 33 -12.15 0.55 21.42
N HIS A 34 -11.44 0.24 22.51
CA HIS A 34 -9.98 0.19 22.58
C HIS A 34 -9.54 -1.28 22.71
N SER A 35 -8.91 -1.80 21.67
CA SER A 35 -8.67 -3.24 21.53
C SER A 35 -7.23 -3.55 21.18
N GLU A 36 -6.66 -4.55 21.83
CA GLU A 36 -5.42 -5.20 21.41
C GLU A 36 -5.72 -6.68 21.15
N ALA A 37 -5.38 -7.17 19.96
CA ALA A 37 -5.69 -8.55 19.58
C ALA A 37 -4.51 -9.24 18.89
N ALA A 38 -4.24 -10.47 19.31
CA ALA A 38 -3.30 -11.36 18.64
C ALA A 38 -4.05 -12.57 18.09
N PHE A 39 -3.89 -12.84 16.80
CA PHE A 39 -4.47 -13.98 16.10
C PHE A 39 -3.38 -14.90 15.59
N ASP A 40 -3.49 -16.18 15.94
CA ASP A 40 -2.66 -17.23 15.37
C ASP A 40 -3.52 -18.28 14.68
N GLY A 41 -3.56 -18.30 13.34
CA GLY A 41 -4.34 -19.27 12.57
C GLY A 41 -5.21 -18.66 11.48
N HIS A 42 -6.42 -19.19 11.34
CA HIS A 42 -7.39 -18.69 10.38
C HIS A 42 -8.36 -17.75 11.09
N SER A 43 -8.33 -16.47 10.73
CA SER A 43 -9.14 -15.45 11.40
C SER A 43 -9.97 -14.64 10.41
N GLU A 44 -11.19 -14.33 10.81
CA GLU A 44 -11.99 -13.23 10.27
C GLU A 44 -12.23 -12.24 11.41
N SER A 45 -11.83 -10.99 11.22
CA SER A 45 -11.87 -10.00 12.30
C SER A 45 -12.40 -8.64 11.85
N ALA A 46 -13.09 -7.96 12.77
CA ALA A 46 -13.56 -6.59 12.57
C ALA A 46 -13.21 -5.75 13.81
N PHE A 47 -12.66 -4.56 13.58
CA PHE A 47 -12.27 -3.61 14.61
C PHE A 47 -12.92 -2.25 14.35
N ASP A 48 -13.65 -1.73 15.34
CA ASP A 48 -14.23 -0.39 15.35
C ASP A 48 -13.65 0.40 16.54
N GLY A 49 -13.03 1.54 16.26
CA GLY A 49 -12.49 2.46 17.26
C GLY A 49 -10.96 2.59 17.21
N HIS A 50 -10.29 2.22 18.30
CA HIS A 50 -8.84 2.24 18.44
C HIS A 50 -8.35 0.79 18.57
N SER A 51 -7.57 0.31 17.61
CA SER A 51 -7.14 -1.09 17.59
C SER A 51 -5.66 -1.28 17.30
N GLU A 52 -5.06 -2.22 18.00
CA GLU A 52 -3.75 -2.81 17.69
C GLU A 52 -3.96 -4.29 17.41
N ALA A 53 -3.49 -4.77 16.26
CA ALA A 53 -3.69 -6.16 15.85
C ALA A 53 -2.40 -6.79 15.30
N ALA A 54 -2.07 -7.99 15.78
CA ALA A 54 -1.03 -8.85 15.20
C ALA A 54 -1.67 -10.14 14.69
N ILE A 55 -1.53 -10.43 13.40
CA ILE A 55 -2.23 -11.53 12.75
C ILE A 55 -1.24 -12.43 11.99
N ASP A 56 -1.12 -13.68 12.43
CA ASP A 56 -0.31 -14.72 11.80
C ASP A 56 -1.19 -15.68 10.96
N ARG A 57 -0.65 -16.12 9.82
CA ARG A 57 -1.13 -17.15 8.88
C ARG A 57 -2.15 -16.70 7.86
N HIS A 58 -3.45 -16.79 8.11
CA HIS A 58 -4.46 -16.53 7.09
C HIS A 58 -5.60 -15.70 7.68
N SER A 59 -5.82 -14.53 7.11
CA SER A 59 -6.74 -13.57 7.69
C SER A 59 -7.53 -12.77 6.67
N GLU A 60 -8.75 -12.44 7.09
CA GLU A 60 -9.52 -11.33 6.56
C GLU A 60 -9.84 -10.38 7.72
N ALA A 61 -9.49 -9.11 7.57
CA ALA A 61 -9.63 -8.12 8.64
C ALA A 61 -10.21 -6.80 8.12
N THR A 62 -11.08 -6.19 8.92
CA THR A 62 -11.63 -4.86 8.65
C THR A 62 -11.38 -3.94 9.84
N TYR A 63 -11.02 -2.70 9.55
CA TYR A 63 -10.69 -1.69 10.56
C TYR A 63 -11.42 -0.37 10.24
N ASP A 64 -12.18 0.14 11.19
CA ASP A 64 -12.80 1.47 11.15
C ASP A 64 -12.27 2.30 12.34
N GLY A 65 -11.60 3.43 12.06
CA GLY A 65 -11.06 4.32 13.08
C GLY A 65 -9.55 4.45 13.06
N HIS A 66 -8.90 4.33 14.22
CA HIS A 66 -7.45 4.42 14.36
C HIS A 66 -6.85 3.04 14.59
N SER A 67 -5.99 2.59 13.70
CA SER A 67 -5.53 1.20 13.72
C SER A 67 -4.04 1.06 13.43
N GLU A 68 -3.39 0.21 14.21
CA GLU A 68 -2.08 -0.35 13.91
C GLU A 68 -2.24 -1.86 13.68
N ALA A 69 -1.79 -2.36 12.54
CA ALA A 69 -1.97 -3.76 12.19
C ALA A 69 -0.70 -4.37 11.56
N ALA A 70 -0.29 -5.52 12.07
CA ALA A 70 0.80 -6.32 11.52
C ALA A 70 0.28 -7.67 11.03
N PHE A 71 0.64 -8.03 9.79
CA PHE A 71 0.27 -9.28 9.15
C PHE A 71 1.52 -10.07 8.76
N ASP A 72 1.65 -11.27 9.31
CA ASP A 72 2.62 -12.29 8.87
C ASP A 72 1.82 -13.45 8.27
N GLY A 73 1.48 -13.34 7.00
CA GLY A 73 0.35 -14.15 6.55
C GLY A 73 -0.26 -13.78 5.21
N TYR A 74 -1.17 -14.64 4.78
CA TYR A 74 -2.09 -14.35 3.71
C TYR A 74 -3.10 -13.44 4.36
N SER A 75 -3.15 -12.22 3.90
CA SER A 75 -3.97 -11.20 4.51
C SER A 75 -4.77 -10.50 3.43
N LYS A 76 -6.04 -10.34 3.72
CA LYS A 76 -6.90 -9.39 3.06
C LYS A 76 -7.36 -8.40 4.11
N ALA A 77 -6.99 -7.14 3.96
CA ALA A 77 -7.30 -6.12 4.93
C ALA A 77 -7.99 -4.92 4.26
N ALA A 78 -9.05 -4.43 4.90
CA ALA A 78 -9.67 -3.17 4.52
C ALA A 78 -9.63 -2.21 5.71
N PHE A 79 -9.22 -0.98 5.46
CA PHE A 79 -9.07 0.04 6.48
C PHE A 79 -9.78 1.32 6.08
N ASP A 80 -10.52 1.89 7.03
CA ASP A 80 -11.17 3.18 6.91
C ASP A 80 -10.80 4.08 8.10
N GLY A 81 -9.95 5.10 7.91
CA GLY A 81 -9.56 6.02 8.99
C GLY A 81 -8.09 6.40 9.00
N HIS A 82 -7.45 6.30 10.17
CA HIS A 82 -6.04 6.63 10.42
C HIS A 82 -5.25 5.35 10.71
N ILE A 83 -4.39 4.95 9.78
CA ILE A 83 -3.90 3.58 9.69
C ILE A 83 -2.38 3.52 9.61
N GLU A 84 -1.79 2.60 10.37
CA GLU A 84 -0.42 2.12 10.17
C GLU A 84 -0.49 0.59 9.96
N ALA A 85 -0.02 0.11 8.81
CA ALA A 85 -0.10 -1.30 8.46
C ALA A 85 1.24 -1.86 7.97
N ALA A 86 1.61 -3.04 8.47
CA ALA A 86 2.80 -3.77 8.03
C ALA A 86 2.42 -5.16 7.52
N PHE A 87 2.87 -5.50 6.32
CA PHE A 87 2.66 -6.78 5.67
C PHE A 87 4.02 -7.41 5.39
N ASP A 88 4.40 -8.45 6.15
CA ASP A 88 5.68 -9.17 5.99
C ASP A 88 5.42 -10.53 5.33
N ARG A 89 6.04 -10.81 4.16
CA ARG A 89 6.08 -12.17 3.65
C ARG A 89 7.08 -12.57 2.57
N HIS A 90 7.55 -13.80 2.74
CA HIS A 90 8.53 -14.45 1.87
C HIS A 90 7.98 -15.26 0.67
N SER A 91 6.66 -15.47 0.48
CA SER A 91 6.17 -16.33 -0.64
C SER A 91 4.68 -16.29 -1.05
N GLU A 92 3.81 -15.48 -0.42
CA GLU A 92 2.36 -15.52 -0.66
C GLU A 92 1.77 -14.10 -0.64
N HIS A 93 0.69 -13.89 -1.41
CA HIS A 93 0.08 -12.61 -1.77
C HIS A 93 -0.64 -11.91 -0.60
N SER A 94 -0.48 -10.58 -0.48
CA SER A 94 -1.23 -9.73 0.46
C SER A 94 -2.10 -8.72 -0.31
N GLU A 95 -3.34 -8.50 0.15
CA GLU A 95 -4.29 -7.56 -0.43
C GLU A 95 -4.71 -6.50 0.61
N ALA A 96 -4.56 -5.22 0.28
CA ALA A 96 -4.93 -4.12 1.16
C ALA A 96 -5.73 -3.03 0.44
N ALA A 97 -6.76 -2.51 1.10
CA ALA A 97 -7.46 -1.30 0.70
C ALA A 97 -7.49 -0.31 1.86
N ILE A 98 -6.98 0.91 1.65
CA ILE A 98 -6.84 1.95 2.68
C ILE A 98 -7.55 3.22 2.21
N ASP A 99 -8.53 3.68 2.98
CA ASP A 99 -9.26 4.95 2.77
C ASP A 99 -8.88 5.98 3.84
N ARG A 100 -8.78 7.25 3.42
CA ARG A 100 -8.49 8.48 4.17
C ARG A 100 -7.02 8.76 4.46
N HIS A 101 -6.45 8.13 5.49
CA HIS A 101 -5.10 8.43 5.97
C HIS A 101 -4.38 7.14 6.33
N GLY A 102 -3.36 6.74 5.58
CA GLY A 102 -2.64 5.52 5.92
C GLY A 102 -1.19 5.48 5.52
N GLU A 103 -0.42 4.79 6.35
CA GLU A 103 0.96 4.40 6.09
C GLU A 103 0.99 2.87 5.98
N ALA A 104 1.61 2.35 4.92
CA ALA A 104 1.69 0.90 4.72
C ALA A 104 3.06 0.45 4.19
N THR A 105 3.58 -0.64 4.74
CA THR A 105 4.79 -1.30 4.23
C THR A 105 4.48 -2.73 3.81
N TYR A 106 4.99 -3.14 2.66
CA TYR A 106 4.84 -4.47 2.10
C TYR A 106 6.21 -5.08 1.82
N ASP A 107 6.49 -6.26 2.38
CA ASP A 107 7.59 -7.14 2.00
C ASP A 107 6.98 -8.38 1.32
N GLY A 108 7.28 -8.59 0.04
CA GLY A 108 6.79 -9.71 -0.76
C GLY A 108 5.85 -9.31 -1.91
N HIS A 109 4.98 -10.25 -2.30
CA HIS A 109 4.01 -10.01 -3.37
C HIS A 109 2.77 -9.33 -2.81
N SER A 110 2.35 -8.20 -3.40
CA SER A 110 1.25 -7.39 -2.87
C SER A 110 0.36 -6.78 -3.94
N GLU A 111 -0.93 -6.65 -3.60
CA GLU A 111 -1.91 -5.82 -4.29
C GLU A 111 -2.42 -4.78 -3.28
N ALA A 112 -2.37 -3.49 -3.64
CA ALA A 112 -2.79 -2.43 -2.73
C ALA A 112 -3.56 -1.30 -3.43
N ALA A 113 -4.59 -0.80 -2.76
CA ALA A 113 -5.36 0.38 -3.20
C ALA A 113 -5.45 1.42 -2.09
N PHE A 114 -5.15 2.67 -2.43
CA PHE A 114 -5.17 3.81 -1.52
C PHE A 114 -6.06 4.93 -2.07
N ASP A 115 -6.97 5.43 -1.23
CA ASP A 115 -7.79 6.62 -1.50
C ASP A 115 -7.57 7.63 -0.37
N GLY A 116 -7.17 8.85 -0.71
CA GLY A 116 -6.94 9.94 0.23
C GLY A 116 -5.45 10.30 0.38
N HIS A 117 -4.97 10.36 1.62
CA HIS A 117 -3.59 10.70 1.97
C HIS A 117 -2.84 9.43 2.37
N SER A 118 -1.84 9.04 1.59
CA SER A 118 -1.14 7.77 1.81
C SER A 118 0.37 7.85 1.67
N GLU A 119 1.08 7.12 2.52
CA GLU A 119 2.49 6.77 2.32
C GLU A 119 2.62 5.24 2.18
N ALA A 120 3.31 4.77 1.15
CA ALA A 120 3.45 3.34 0.92
C ALA A 120 4.87 2.93 0.47
N ALA A 121 5.39 1.84 1.03
CA ALA A 121 6.65 1.26 0.62
C ALA A 121 6.47 -0.23 0.26
N PHE A 122 7.01 -0.63 -0.88
CA PHE A 122 6.95 -2.00 -1.40
C PHE A 122 8.36 -2.53 -1.63
N ASP A 123 8.71 -3.62 -0.94
CA ASP A 123 9.88 -4.45 -1.20
C ASP A 123 9.40 -5.77 -1.82
N GLY A 124 9.56 -5.93 -3.13
CA GLY A 124 9.08 -7.07 -3.89
C GLY A 124 8.01 -6.74 -4.93
N PRO A 125 7.45 -7.77 -5.60
CA PRO A 125 6.50 -7.56 -6.68
C PRO A 125 5.19 -6.92 -6.19
N SER A 126 4.73 -5.86 -6.85
CA SER A 126 3.55 -5.12 -6.42
C SER A 126 2.68 -4.67 -7.60
N GLU A 127 1.36 -4.73 -7.37
CA GLU A 127 0.34 -4.07 -8.18
C GLU A 127 -0.38 -3.05 -7.29
N SER A 128 -0.38 -1.77 -7.66
CA SER A 128 -0.87 -0.71 -6.77
C SER A 128 -1.66 0.38 -7.47
N ALA A 129 -2.65 0.93 -6.76
CA ALA A 129 -3.43 2.08 -7.18
C ALA A 129 -3.49 3.14 -6.08
N PHE A 130 -3.29 4.40 -6.45
CA PHE A 130 -3.33 5.56 -5.56
C PHE A 130 -4.24 6.63 -6.15
N ASP A 131 -5.23 7.10 -5.39
CA ASP A 131 -6.08 8.26 -5.70
C ASP A 131 -5.94 9.28 -4.56
N GLY A 132 -5.49 10.49 -4.90
CA GLY A 132 -5.37 11.59 -3.95
C GLY A 132 -3.93 12.05 -3.74
N HIS A 133 -3.52 12.19 -2.48
CA HIS A 133 -2.18 12.65 -2.09
C HIS A 133 -1.32 11.47 -1.66
N SER A 134 -0.31 11.12 -2.45
CA SER A 134 0.49 9.92 -2.20
C SER A 134 2.00 10.16 -2.23
N GLU A 135 2.71 9.50 -1.32
CA GLU A 135 4.16 9.30 -1.41
C GLU A 135 4.42 7.78 -1.46
N CYS A 136 5.09 7.30 -2.51
CA CYS A 136 5.30 5.86 -2.69
C CYS A 136 6.73 5.50 -3.12
N ALA A 137 7.21 4.37 -2.61
CA ALA A 137 8.51 3.81 -2.94
C ALA A 137 8.41 2.33 -3.32
N PHE A 138 9.06 1.95 -4.42
CA PHE A 138 9.04 0.60 -4.96
C PHE A 138 10.47 0.07 -5.14
N ASP A 139 10.78 -1.02 -4.46
CA ASP A 139 11.97 -1.87 -4.60
C ASP A 139 11.54 -3.28 -5.02
N GLY A 140 11.19 -3.43 -6.30
CA GLY A 140 10.69 -4.69 -6.87
C GLY A 140 9.95 -4.48 -8.19
N HIS A 141 9.63 -5.55 -8.90
CA HIS A 141 8.78 -5.43 -10.10
C HIS A 141 7.44 -4.78 -9.73
N SER A 142 7.13 -3.62 -10.31
CA SER A 142 5.96 -2.84 -9.91
C SER A 142 5.09 -2.45 -11.10
N GLU A 143 3.78 -2.58 -10.92
CA GLU A 143 2.76 -1.95 -11.76
C GLU A 143 1.98 -0.95 -10.89
N ALA A 144 1.93 0.31 -11.30
CA ALA A 144 1.33 1.38 -10.50
C ALA A 144 0.44 2.31 -11.34
N ALA A 145 -0.75 2.62 -10.82
CA ALA A 145 -1.61 3.69 -11.32
C ALA A 145 -1.77 4.76 -10.23
N ILE A 146 -1.37 6.00 -10.52
CA ILE A 146 -1.30 7.08 -9.54
C ILE A 146 -2.05 8.29 -10.08
N ASP A 147 -3.15 8.66 -9.44
CA ASP A 147 -3.96 9.84 -9.74
C ASP A 147 -3.91 10.84 -8.57
N GLY A 148 -3.71 12.12 -8.88
CA GLY A 148 -3.84 13.21 -7.90
C GLY A 148 -2.59 14.04 -7.72
N HIS A 149 -2.03 14.07 -6.50
CA HIS A 149 -0.82 14.82 -6.13
C HIS A 149 0.18 13.85 -5.51
N SER A 150 1.19 13.46 -6.29
CA SER A 150 2.00 12.31 -5.95
C SER A 150 3.50 12.53 -6.08
N VAL A 151 4.24 11.81 -5.24
CA VAL A 151 5.69 11.61 -5.37
C VAL A 151 5.95 10.11 -5.38
N ALA A 152 6.63 9.62 -6.41
CA ALA A 152 6.92 8.19 -6.55
C ALA A 152 8.38 7.93 -6.86
N THR A 153 8.96 6.91 -6.23
CA THR A 153 10.32 6.44 -6.51
C THR A 153 10.35 4.97 -6.86
N TYR A 154 11.07 4.61 -7.92
CA TYR A 154 11.25 3.23 -8.40
C TYR A 154 12.75 2.94 -8.57
N ASP A 155 13.26 1.89 -7.94
CA ASP A 155 14.67 1.42 -8.07
C ASP A 155 14.77 0.06 -8.79
N VAL A 156 14.03 -0.11 -9.89
CA VAL A 156 13.63 -1.43 -10.42
C VAL A 156 12.86 -1.35 -11.73
N PRO A 157 12.61 -2.51 -12.39
CA PRO A 157 11.68 -2.56 -13.50
C PRO A 157 10.26 -2.16 -13.09
N SER A 158 9.65 -1.22 -13.82
CA SER A 158 8.34 -0.64 -13.49
C SER A 158 7.47 -0.36 -14.71
N GLU A 159 6.16 -0.53 -14.55
CA GLU A 159 5.12 0.02 -15.43
C GLU A 159 4.28 1.00 -14.62
N ALA A 160 4.27 2.28 -14.98
CA ALA A 160 3.65 3.32 -14.15
C ALA A 160 2.82 4.31 -14.98
N VAL A 161 1.63 4.64 -14.48
CA VAL A 161 0.77 5.68 -15.05
C VAL A 161 0.54 6.76 -13.99
N PHE A 162 0.77 8.01 -14.37
CA PHE A 162 0.59 9.19 -13.54
C PHE A 162 -0.44 10.13 -14.19
N ASP A 163 -1.48 10.50 -13.44
CA ASP A 163 -2.45 11.55 -13.79
C ASP A 163 -2.47 12.61 -12.68
N GLY A 164 -2.56 13.88 -13.06
CA GLY A 164 -2.64 15.00 -12.13
C GLY A 164 -1.31 15.74 -11.95
N HIS A 165 -0.85 15.90 -10.71
CA HIS A 165 0.41 16.58 -10.36
C HIS A 165 1.38 15.56 -9.77
N SER A 166 2.39 15.16 -10.53
CA SER A 166 3.23 14.01 -10.17
C SER A 166 4.72 14.32 -10.28
N GLU A 167 5.50 13.93 -9.28
CA GLU A 167 6.96 13.86 -9.35
C GLU A 167 7.39 12.38 -9.32
N ALA A 168 8.16 11.94 -10.32
CA ALA A 168 8.64 10.57 -10.40
C ALA A 168 10.17 10.49 -10.54
N ALA A 169 10.80 9.66 -9.72
CA ALA A 169 12.19 9.27 -9.89
C ALA A 169 12.26 7.77 -10.20
N ILE A 170 12.87 7.41 -11.33
CA ILE A 170 12.88 6.03 -11.85
C ILE A 170 14.32 5.66 -12.19
N ASP A 171 14.87 4.66 -11.50
CA ASP A 171 16.14 4.00 -11.82
C ASP A 171 15.84 2.58 -12.31
N GLY A 172 16.22 2.26 -13.55
CA GLY A 172 16.09 0.92 -14.12
C GLY A 172 15.35 0.85 -15.45
N HIS A 173 14.57 -0.22 -15.62
CA HIS A 173 13.81 -0.49 -16.86
C HIS A 173 12.36 -0.02 -16.70
N SER A 174 11.89 0.95 -17.46
CA SER A 174 10.54 1.49 -17.24
C SER A 174 9.71 1.69 -18.49
N GLU A 175 8.41 1.46 -18.35
CA GLU A 175 7.38 1.97 -19.25
C GLU A 175 6.50 2.93 -18.44
N SER A 176 6.41 4.20 -18.87
CA SER A 176 5.69 5.21 -18.09
C SER A 176 4.83 6.14 -18.93
N ALA A 177 3.68 6.52 -18.38
CA ALA A 177 2.80 7.53 -18.96
C ALA A 177 2.53 8.63 -17.93
N PHE A 178 2.68 9.88 -18.37
CA PHE A 178 2.46 11.06 -17.57
C PHE A 178 1.41 11.94 -18.23
N ASP A 179 0.30 12.22 -17.55
CA ASP A 179 -0.73 13.18 -17.94
C ASP A 179 -0.89 14.26 -16.87
N GLY A 180 -1.07 15.51 -17.29
CA GLY A 180 -1.24 16.65 -16.40
C GLY A 180 0.03 17.47 -16.19
N HIS A 181 0.45 17.65 -14.94
CA HIS A 181 1.58 18.45 -14.51
C HIS A 181 2.65 17.53 -13.89
N SER A 182 3.65 17.15 -14.67
CA SER A 182 4.56 16.08 -14.27
C SER A 182 6.03 16.48 -14.35
N GLU A 183 6.81 16.06 -13.36
CA GLU A 183 8.27 16.09 -13.40
C GLU A 183 8.81 14.67 -13.28
N ALA A 184 9.67 14.25 -14.21
CA ALA A 184 10.24 12.91 -14.22
C ALA A 184 11.78 12.96 -14.31
N ALA A 185 12.44 12.24 -13.41
CA ALA A 185 13.86 11.92 -13.49
C ALA A 185 14.02 10.43 -13.76
N ILE A 186 14.60 10.07 -14.91
CA ILE A 186 14.72 8.68 -15.35
C ILE A 186 16.18 8.35 -15.63
N ASP A 187 16.73 7.36 -14.93
CA ASP A 187 18.05 6.76 -15.18
C ASP A 187 17.86 5.31 -15.66
N GLY A 188 18.39 4.97 -16.83
CA GLY A 188 18.38 3.60 -17.35
C GLY A 188 17.72 3.45 -18.71
N HIS A 189 16.83 2.47 -18.83
CA HIS A 189 16.20 2.06 -20.09
C HIS A 189 14.70 2.33 -20.04
N SER A 190 14.21 3.30 -20.82
CA SER A 190 12.82 3.75 -20.67
C SER A 190 12.06 3.94 -21.98
N GLU A 191 10.77 3.63 -21.93
CA GLU A 191 9.76 4.11 -22.88
C GLU A 191 8.79 5.02 -22.13
N ALA A 192 8.70 6.30 -22.53
CA ALA A 192 7.89 7.29 -21.82
C ALA A 192 6.95 8.07 -22.74
N THR A 193 5.75 8.35 -22.25
CA THR A 193 4.79 9.25 -22.89
C THR A 193 4.44 10.38 -21.96
N TYR A 194 4.40 11.60 -22.49
CA TYR A 194 4.11 12.81 -21.73
C TYR A 194 3.01 13.62 -22.44
N ASP A 195 1.89 13.83 -21.76
CA ASP A 195 0.80 14.73 -22.16
C ASP A 195 0.65 15.86 -21.13
N GLY A 196 0.19 17.03 -21.54
CA GLY A 196 0.01 18.19 -20.66
C GLY A 196 1.25 19.05 -20.52
N HIS A 197 1.68 19.32 -19.28
CA HIS A 197 2.82 20.17 -18.92
C HIS A 197 3.85 19.32 -18.19
N SER A 198 4.79 18.76 -18.95
CA SER A 198 5.77 17.81 -18.41
C SER A 198 7.20 18.28 -18.56
N GLU A 199 8.02 18.05 -17.54
CA GLU A 199 9.48 18.20 -17.60
C GLU A 199 10.14 16.84 -17.33
N ALA A 200 11.08 16.44 -18.19
CA ALA A 200 11.81 15.19 -18.05
C ALA A 200 13.33 15.39 -18.09
N ALA A 201 14.04 14.77 -17.14
CA ALA A 201 15.48 14.59 -17.17
C ALA A 201 15.78 13.10 -17.36
N ILE A 202 16.42 12.75 -18.47
CA ILE A 202 16.63 11.34 -18.83
C ILE A 202 18.13 11.07 -19.03
N ASP A 203 18.66 10.13 -18.26
CA ASP A 203 20.00 9.54 -18.42
C ASP A 203 19.86 8.09 -18.91
N GLY A 204 20.61 7.71 -19.95
CA GLY A 204 20.57 6.37 -20.52
C GLY A 204 19.81 6.24 -21.85
N HIS A 205 19.19 5.09 -22.06
CA HIS A 205 18.61 4.68 -23.33
C HIS A 205 17.09 4.82 -23.32
N SER A 206 16.57 5.86 -23.97
CA SER A 206 15.15 6.18 -23.92
C SER A 206 14.49 6.37 -25.28
N GLU A 207 13.22 5.98 -25.35
CA GLU A 207 12.26 6.43 -26.35
C GLU A 207 11.19 7.26 -25.65
N ALA A 208 10.93 8.48 -26.13
CA ALA A 208 9.94 9.35 -25.52
C ALA A 208 9.06 10.04 -26.56
N THR A 209 7.78 10.14 -26.25
CA THR A 209 6.81 10.91 -27.02
C THR A 209 6.17 12.00 -26.18
N TYR A 210 5.84 13.11 -26.83
CA TYR A 210 5.40 14.33 -26.17
C TYR A 210 4.18 14.91 -26.91
N ASP A 211 3.11 15.19 -26.16
CA ASP A 211 2.00 16.05 -26.54
C ASP A 211 1.88 17.18 -25.50
N GLY A 212 1.36 18.34 -25.91
CA GLY A 212 1.25 19.51 -25.04
C GLY A 212 2.53 20.35 -24.88
N HIS A 213 2.70 20.91 -23.69
CA HIS A 213 3.80 21.78 -23.27
C HIS A 213 4.87 20.97 -22.51
N SER A 214 5.57 20.11 -23.24
CA SER A 214 6.52 19.18 -22.63
C SER A 214 7.96 19.47 -23.07
N GLU A 215 8.89 19.43 -22.11
CA GLU A 215 10.33 19.63 -22.33
C GLU A 215 11.13 18.44 -21.77
N ALA A 216 12.24 18.09 -22.45
CA ALA A 216 13.10 17.01 -22.02
C ALA A 216 14.59 17.33 -22.21
N VAL A 217 15.39 16.95 -21.22
CA VAL A 217 16.85 17.00 -21.24
C VAL A 217 17.37 15.58 -21.23
N PHE A 218 18.29 15.29 -22.15
CA PHE A 218 18.95 13.99 -22.26
C PHE A 218 20.43 14.13 -21.91
N ASP A 219 20.91 13.35 -20.94
CA ASP A 219 22.33 13.05 -20.75
C ASP A 219 22.59 11.60 -21.21
N GLY A 220 23.79 11.26 -21.65
CA GLY A 220 24.05 9.92 -22.19
C GLY A 220 25.50 9.50 -22.31
#